data_AF-A0A6B0YSS4-F1
#
_entry.id   AF-A0A6B0YSS4-F1
#
_cell.length_a   1.000
_cell.length_b   1.000
_cell.length_c   1.000
_cell.angle_alpha   90.00
_cell.angle_beta   90.00
_cell.angle_gamma   90.00
#
_symmetry.space_group_name_H-M   'P 1'
#
loop_
_entity.id
_entity.type
_entity.pdbx_description
1 polymer ?
#
loop_
_entity_poly.entity_id
_entity_poly.type
_entity_poly.pdbx_seq_one_letter_code
_entity_poly.pdbx_strand_id
1 'polypeptide(L)'
;MTDGSSRSTHSSSVSLRLVVIGVSGSGKTTFAGQVARKLSLPHIELDALYWEPDWQASSRPVFRGRVQAATAADAWVVDGNYSQSRDIVWSRASHLVWLDYSLPRVMWRVVSRTVRRIFSRQELWSGNRESWRGSLGRDSIVWYALSNYRRRRREYPALLAGEEFEHLTVYRFNRPQEASHWLQSLLQPNTAARQ
;
A
#
# COMPACT_ATOMS: atom_id res chain seq x y z
N MET A 1 -21.16 9.86 -51.06
CA MET A 1 -20.16 10.69 -50.34
C MET A 1 -20.30 10.37 -48.87
N THR A 2 -19.18 10.08 -48.24
CA THR A 2 -19.02 9.23 -47.04
C THR A 2 -19.52 9.84 -45.74
N ASP A 3 -20.23 8.99 -44.99
CA ASP A 3 -20.56 9.08 -43.55
C ASP A 3 -19.28 9.19 -42.71
N GLY A 4 -19.27 10.15 -41.79
CA GLY A 4 -18.17 10.45 -40.87
C GLY A 4 -18.65 10.52 -39.43
N SER A 5 -19.50 9.57 -39.02
CA SER A 5 -19.88 9.39 -37.62
C SER A 5 -18.66 9.03 -36.77
N SER A 6 -18.07 10.07 -36.15
CA SER A 6 -17.01 9.95 -35.16
C SER A 6 -17.55 9.27 -33.90
N ARG A 7 -17.40 7.95 -33.82
CA ARG A 7 -17.58 7.21 -32.57
C ARG A 7 -16.42 7.55 -31.64
N SER A 8 -16.67 8.45 -30.70
CA SER A 8 -15.86 8.62 -29.49
C SER A 8 -15.81 7.28 -28.74
N THR A 9 -14.68 6.59 -28.82
CA THR A 9 -14.34 5.45 -27.98
C THR A 9 -14.19 5.92 -26.54
N HIS A 10 -15.29 5.90 -25.77
CA HIS A 10 -15.20 5.93 -24.32
C HIS A 10 -14.56 4.62 -23.89
N SER A 11 -13.24 4.62 -23.73
CA SER A 11 -12.54 3.59 -22.97
C SER A 11 -13.15 3.59 -21.59
N SER A 12 -13.94 2.57 -21.27
CA SER A 12 -14.49 2.35 -19.93
C SER A 12 -13.33 2.24 -18.96
N SER A 13 -12.92 3.38 -18.37
CA SER A 13 -11.86 3.39 -17.37
C SER A 13 -12.38 2.63 -16.17
N VAL A 14 -11.93 1.38 -16.04
CA VAL A 14 -12.18 0.57 -14.84
C VAL A 14 -11.69 1.41 -13.66
N SER A 15 -12.63 1.81 -12.80
CA SER A 15 -12.36 2.60 -11.60
C SER A 15 -11.65 1.73 -10.58
N LEU A 16 -10.33 1.55 -10.76
CA LEU A 16 -9.53 0.67 -9.91
C LEU A 16 -9.01 1.43 -8.70
N ARG A 17 -9.51 1.03 -7.53
CA ARG A 17 -9.08 1.52 -6.22
C ARG A 17 -8.45 0.37 -5.46
N LEU A 18 -7.13 0.36 -5.39
CA LEU A 18 -6.36 -0.76 -4.85
C LEU A 18 -5.62 -0.36 -3.59
N VAL A 19 -5.73 -1.18 -2.54
CA VAL A 19 -5.01 -0.99 -1.28
C VAL A 19 -3.94 -2.05 -1.14
N VAL A 20 -2.72 -1.64 -0.80
CA VAL A 20 -1.62 -2.56 -0.48
C VAL A 20 -1.33 -2.51 1.01
N ILE A 21 -1.61 -3.61 1.69
CA ILE A 21 -1.33 -3.78 3.12
C ILE A 21 -0.22 -4.80 3.36
N GLY A 22 0.44 -4.64 4.50
CA GLY A 22 1.47 -5.55 4.97
C GLY A 22 2.10 -5.03 6.25
N VAL A 23 2.94 -5.87 6.85
CA VAL A 23 3.78 -5.45 7.98
C VAL A 23 4.88 -4.51 7.50
N SER A 24 5.41 -3.66 8.39
CA SER A 24 6.52 -2.78 8.06
C SER A 24 7.70 -3.60 7.50
N GLY A 25 8.31 -3.12 6.40
CA GLY A 25 9.38 -3.83 5.71
C GLY A 25 8.95 -4.95 4.75
N SER A 26 7.65 -5.21 4.58
CA SER A 26 7.17 -6.18 3.57
C SER A 26 7.47 -5.75 2.13
N GLY A 27 7.60 -4.44 1.89
CA GLY A 27 7.78 -3.85 0.56
C GLY A 27 6.52 -3.21 -0.03
N LYS A 28 5.46 -3.02 0.78
CA LYS A 28 4.19 -2.36 0.42
C LYS A 28 4.34 -1.15 -0.51
N THR A 29 5.14 -0.16 -0.11
CA THR A 29 5.36 1.09 -0.87
C THR A 29 6.00 0.83 -2.23
N THR A 30 6.99 -0.06 -2.30
CA THR A 30 7.64 -0.43 -3.56
C THR A 30 6.67 -1.16 -4.49
N PHE A 31 5.91 -2.11 -3.95
CA PHE A 31 4.92 -2.87 -4.71
C PHE A 31 3.79 -1.98 -5.21
N ALA A 32 3.22 -1.13 -4.34
CA ALA A 32 2.19 -0.16 -4.68
C ALA A 32 2.66 0.81 -5.76
N GLY A 33 3.87 1.36 -5.62
CA GLY A 33 4.44 2.24 -6.66
C GLY A 33 4.67 1.52 -7.99
N GLN A 34 4.99 0.23 -7.99
CA GLN A 34 5.07 -0.56 -9.23
C GLN A 34 3.70 -0.78 -9.86
N VAL A 35 2.67 -1.12 -9.07
CA VAL A 35 1.28 -1.25 -9.56
C VAL A 35 0.79 0.08 -10.13
N ALA A 36 0.98 1.18 -9.38
CA ALA A 36 0.53 2.51 -9.76
C ALA A 36 1.16 2.97 -11.08
N ARG A 37 2.49 2.88 -11.22
CA ARG A 37 3.19 3.21 -12.47
C ARG A 37 2.67 2.38 -13.64
N LYS A 38 2.45 1.10 -13.40
CA LYS A 38 2.04 0.17 -14.43
C LYS A 38 0.61 0.42 -14.93
N LEU A 39 -0.29 0.79 -14.03
CA LEU A 39 -1.68 1.08 -14.35
C LEU A 39 -1.93 2.57 -14.64
N SER A 40 -0.86 3.38 -14.64
CA SER A 40 -0.93 4.85 -14.78
C SER A 40 -1.90 5.49 -13.77
N LEU A 41 -1.87 5.01 -12.53
CA LEU A 41 -2.72 5.48 -11.43
C LEU A 41 -1.91 6.29 -10.42
N PRO A 42 -2.54 7.22 -9.68
CA PRO A 42 -1.88 7.92 -8.59
C PRO A 42 -1.51 6.94 -7.47
N HIS A 43 -0.27 7.06 -6.99
CA HIS A 43 0.23 6.33 -5.81
C HIS A 43 0.16 7.22 -4.58
N ILE A 44 -0.52 6.76 -3.54
CA ILE A 44 -0.71 7.47 -2.28
C ILE A 44 -0.06 6.66 -1.15
N GLU A 45 0.96 7.22 -0.52
CA GLU A 45 1.57 6.64 0.68
C GLU A 45 0.88 7.21 1.93
N LEU A 46 0.20 6.39 2.72
CA LEU A 46 -0.42 6.88 3.96
C LEU A 46 0.60 7.42 4.95
N ASP A 47 1.82 6.89 4.94
CA ASP A 47 2.93 7.38 5.76
C ASP A 47 3.27 8.85 5.42
N ALA A 48 3.20 9.25 4.15
CA ALA A 48 3.43 10.62 3.71
C ALA A 48 2.34 11.60 4.15
N LEU A 49 1.13 11.12 4.40
CA LEU A 49 0.02 11.94 4.90
C LEU A 49 0.01 12.04 6.43
N TYR A 50 0.62 11.06 7.11
CA TYR A 50 0.61 10.91 8.56
C TYR A 50 1.73 11.66 9.26
N TRP A 51 2.96 11.58 8.74
CA TRP A 51 4.14 12.10 9.40
C TRP A 51 4.40 13.58 9.09
N GLU A 52 4.48 14.37 10.14
CA GLU A 52 4.93 15.76 10.13
C GLU A 52 6.47 15.83 10.30
N PRO A 53 7.08 17.02 10.20
CA PRO A 53 8.48 17.21 10.56
C PRO A 53 8.81 16.69 11.97
N ASP A 54 10.06 16.27 12.17
CA ASP A 54 10.58 15.65 13.40
C ASP A 54 9.86 14.37 13.82
N TRP A 55 9.37 13.59 12.84
CA TRP A 55 8.60 12.37 13.07
C TRP A 55 7.38 12.56 13.98
N GLN A 56 6.77 13.75 13.95
CA GLN A 56 5.56 14.01 14.73
C GLN A 56 4.34 13.40 14.04
N ALA A 57 3.49 12.76 14.84
CA ALA A 57 2.23 12.22 14.36
C ALA A 57 1.22 13.34 14.12
N SER A 58 0.66 13.42 12.90
CA SER A 58 -0.49 14.29 12.66
C SER A 58 -1.70 13.88 13.50
N SER A 59 -2.52 14.85 13.88
CA SER A 59 -3.74 14.58 14.63
C SER A 59 -4.72 13.74 13.80
N ARG A 60 -5.55 12.93 14.47
CA ARG A 60 -6.53 12.06 13.79
C ARG A 60 -7.44 12.82 12.81
N PRO A 61 -8.00 14.00 13.13
CA PRO A 61 -8.82 14.75 12.18
C PRO A 61 -8.03 15.21 10.95
N VAL A 62 -6.81 15.74 11.15
CA VAL A 62 -5.95 16.21 10.05
C VAL A 62 -5.57 15.06 9.12
N PHE A 63 -5.11 13.95 9.69
CA PHE A 63 -4.76 12.76 8.91
C PHE A 63 -5.95 12.25 8.10
N ARG A 64 -7.12 12.10 8.73
CA ARG A 64 -8.33 11.62 8.04
C ARG A 64 -8.75 12.55 6.91
N GLY A 65 -8.71 13.87 7.11
CA GLY A 65 -9.02 14.84 6.05
C GLY A 65 -8.07 14.73 4.86
N ARG A 66 -6.76 14.58 5.11
CA ARG A 66 -5.76 14.34 4.05
C ARG A 66 -6.01 13.04 3.29
N VAL A 67 -6.36 11.96 4.00
CA VAL A 67 -6.68 10.67 3.36
C VAL A 67 -7.94 10.79 2.50
N GLN A 68 -9.00 11.45 2.98
CA GLN A 68 -10.22 11.68 2.20
C GLN A 68 -9.92 12.46 0.92
N ALA A 69 -9.17 13.56 1.03
CA ALA A 69 -8.79 14.36 -0.12
C ALA A 69 -7.93 13.57 -1.13
N ALA A 70 -6.93 12.82 -0.65
CA ALA A 70 -6.07 12.01 -1.51
C ALA A 70 -6.84 10.86 -2.21
N THR A 71 -7.86 10.31 -1.57
CA THR A 71 -8.66 9.19 -2.10
C THR A 71 -9.99 9.61 -2.75
N ALA A 72 -10.16 10.91 -3.01
CA ALA A 72 -11.37 11.48 -3.62
C ALA A 72 -11.58 11.01 -5.07
N ALA A 73 -10.49 10.77 -5.81
CA ALA A 73 -10.54 10.27 -7.17
C ALA A 73 -11.12 8.84 -7.26
N ASP A 74 -11.63 8.49 -8.44
CA ASP A 74 -12.25 7.19 -8.68
C ASP A 74 -11.27 6.06 -8.98
N ALA A 75 -9.98 6.37 -9.16
CA ALA A 75 -8.92 5.38 -9.32
C ALA A 75 -7.64 5.80 -8.62
N TRP A 76 -7.04 4.87 -7.86
CA TRP A 76 -5.82 5.10 -7.09
C TRP A 76 -5.20 3.80 -6.57
N VAL A 77 -3.94 3.89 -6.17
CA VAL A 77 -3.24 2.84 -5.40
C VAL A 77 -2.77 3.45 -4.08
N VAL A 78 -3.25 2.92 -2.96
CA VAL A 78 -2.86 3.36 -1.61
C VAL A 78 -1.99 2.30 -0.95
N ASP A 79 -0.89 2.69 -0.30
CA ASP A 79 -0.17 1.80 0.62
C ASP A 79 -0.13 2.32 2.06
N GLY A 80 -0.27 1.38 2.99
CA GLY A 80 -0.35 1.69 4.41
C GLY A 80 -1.42 0.84 5.09
N ASN A 81 -1.37 0.79 6.42
CA ASN A 81 -2.44 0.17 7.19
C ASN A 81 -2.61 0.90 8.52
N TYR A 82 -3.26 2.06 8.45
CA TYR A 82 -3.67 2.84 9.60
C TYR A 82 -5.12 2.51 9.94
N SER A 83 -5.37 1.93 11.12
CA SER A 83 -6.72 1.60 11.56
C SER A 83 -7.64 2.83 11.57
N GLN A 84 -7.10 3.99 11.92
CA GLN A 84 -7.83 5.27 12.00
C GLN A 84 -8.31 5.85 10.66
N SER A 85 -7.92 5.26 9.52
CA SER A 85 -8.39 5.65 8.19
C SER A 85 -8.91 4.47 7.37
N ARG A 86 -9.06 3.28 7.99
CA ARG A 86 -9.47 2.05 7.30
C ARG A 86 -10.87 2.19 6.72
N ASP A 87 -11.78 2.76 7.49
CA ASP A 87 -13.17 3.06 7.11
C ASP A 87 -13.28 3.98 5.89
N ILE A 88 -12.28 4.83 5.63
CA ILE A 88 -12.25 5.70 4.45
C ILE A 88 -11.70 4.95 3.23
N VAL A 89 -10.59 4.23 3.44
CA VAL A 89 -9.81 3.64 2.35
C VAL A 89 -10.41 2.30 1.90
N TRP A 90 -10.71 1.39 2.83
CA TRP A 90 -11.17 0.04 2.51
C TRP A 90 -12.62 0.03 2.03
N SER A 91 -13.48 0.90 2.58
CA SER A 91 -14.88 1.00 2.13
C SER A 91 -15.00 1.39 0.65
N ARG A 92 -14.07 2.22 0.15
CA ARG A 92 -14.03 2.64 -1.26
C ARG A 92 -13.18 1.74 -2.15
N ALA A 93 -12.31 0.92 -1.55
CA ALA A 93 -11.43 0.04 -2.31
C ALA A 93 -12.25 -1.02 -3.05
N SER A 94 -11.73 -1.43 -4.19
CA SER A 94 -12.24 -2.56 -4.98
C SER A 94 -11.37 -3.81 -4.77
N HIS A 95 -10.07 -3.58 -4.59
CA HIS A 95 -9.09 -4.64 -4.44
C HIS A 95 -8.18 -4.35 -3.25
N LEU A 96 -7.82 -5.42 -2.54
CA LEU A 96 -6.88 -5.35 -1.43
C LEU A 96 -5.79 -6.41 -1.64
N VAL A 97 -4.55 -5.95 -1.72
CA VAL A 97 -3.38 -6.81 -1.78
C VAL A 97 -2.73 -6.86 -0.40
N TRP A 98 -2.68 -8.05 0.18
CA TRP A 98 -1.99 -8.31 1.43
C TRP A 98 -0.68 -9.06 1.20
N LEU A 99 0.43 -8.38 1.50
CA LEU A 99 1.77 -8.98 1.52
C LEU A 99 2.04 -9.62 2.90
N ASP A 100 1.72 -10.92 3.05
CA ASP A 100 1.89 -11.73 4.26
C ASP A 100 3.18 -12.56 4.24
N TYR A 101 4.32 -11.88 4.07
CA TYR A 101 5.62 -12.56 4.01
C TYR A 101 6.07 -13.09 5.39
N SER A 102 6.96 -14.09 5.37
CA SER A 102 7.50 -14.66 6.61
C SER A 102 8.31 -13.65 7.42
N LEU A 103 8.17 -13.71 8.75
CA LEU A 103 8.84 -12.81 9.68
C LEU A 103 10.37 -12.71 9.45
N PRO A 104 11.15 -13.81 9.31
CA PRO A 104 12.60 -13.69 9.10
C PRO A 104 12.96 -12.84 7.88
N ARG A 105 12.17 -12.94 6.80
CA ARG A 105 12.38 -12.17 5.57
C ARG A 105 12.05 -10.69 5.76
N VAL A 106 10.95 -10.40 6.44
CA VAL A 106 10.56 -9.02 6.77
C VAL A 106 11.63 -8.38 7.65
N MET A 107 12.09 -9.08 8.69
CA MET A 107 13.13 -8.60 9.59
C MET A 107 14.46 -8.32 8.88
N TRP A 108 14.92 -9.25 8.03
CA TRP A 108 16.12 -9.04 7.21
C TRP A 108 16.03 -7.77 6.34
N ARG A 109 14.86 -7.53 5.72
CA ARG A 109 14.61 -6.35 4.90
C ARG A 109 14.55 -5.06 5.71
N VAL A 110 13.90 -5.07 6.87
CA VAL A 110 13.88 -3.90 7.77
C VAL A 110 15.30 -3.55 8.19
N VAL A 111 16.05 -4.53 8.70
CA VAL A 111 17.43 -4.32 9.17
C VAL A 111 18.34 -3.81 8.04
N SER A 112 18.36 -4.48 6.88
CA SER A 112 19.19 -4.05 5.75
C SER A 112 18.82 -2.66 5.21
N ARG A 113 17.53 -2.33 5.19
CA ARG A 113 17.03 -1.01 4.75
C ARG A 113 17.42 0.08 5.74
N THR A 114 17.20 -0.13 7.03
CA THR A 114 17.56 0.82 8.09
C THR A 114 19.07 1.09 8.06
N VAL A 115 19.89 0.03 7.96
CA VAL A 115 21.35 0.17 7.80
C VAL A 115 21.69 1.02 6.58
N ARG A 116 21.13 0.72 5.40
CA ARG A 116 21.40 1.49 4.17
C ARG A 116 20.99 2.96 4.29
N ARG A 117 19.78 3.24 4.81
CA ARG A 117 19.21 4.59 4.92
C ARG A 117 20.00 5.50 5.83
N ILE A 118 20.50 4.93 6.91
CA ILE A 118 21.40 5.60 7.83
C ILE A 118 22.70 5.98 7.12
N PHE A 119 23.33 5.01 6.43
CA PHE A 119 24.58 5.27 5.72
C PHE A 119 24.41 6.29 4.58
N SER A 120 23.27 6.29 3.90
CA SER A 120 22.97 7.23 2.81
C SER A 120 22.33 8.55 3.28
N ARG A 121 22.11 8.74 4.60
CA ARG A 121 21.36 9.86 5.20
C ARG A 121 20.10 10.24 4.42
N GLN A 122 19.33 9.26 3.96
CA GLN A 122 18.19 9.50 3.09
C GLN A 122 17.12 10.35 3.81
N GLU A 123 16.68 11.43 3.15
CA GLU A 123 15.50 12.18 3.60
C GLU A 123 14.23 11.37 3.29
N LEU A 124 13.38 11.29 4.30
CA LEU A 124 12.08 10.65 4.32
C LEU A 124 11.03 11.71 4.58
N TRP A 125 9.75 11.34 4.43
CA TRP A 125 8.58 12.20 4.48
C TRP A 125 8.77 13.43 5.39
N SER A 126 8.49 14.63 4.86
CA SER A 126 8.61 15.90 5.59
C SER A 126 10.04 16.28 6.03
N GLY A 127 11.07 15.86 5.27
CA GLY A 127 12.49 16.19 5.54
C GLY A 127 13.13 15.36 6.66
N ASN A 128 12.40 14.38 7.18
CA ASN A 128 12.82 13.53 8.28
C ASN A 128 13.99 12.62 7.89
N ARG A 129 14.91 12.35 8.82
CA ARG A 129 16.01 11.41 8.60
C ARG A 129 15.95 10.29 9.63
N GLU A 130 16.21 9.05 9.21
CA GLU A 130 16.35 7.91 10.12
C GLU A 130 17.69 8.04 10.87
N SER A 131 17.66 8.01 12.22
CA SER A 131 18.86 8.06 13.07
C SER A 131 19.08 6.76 13.87
N TRP A 132 20.35 6.41 14.13
CA TRP A 132 20.74 5.21 14.90
C TRP A 132 20.09 5.16 16.29
N ARG A 133 19.99 6.31 16.97
CA ARG A 133 19.47 6.40 18.34
C ARG A 133 17.96 6.14 18.42
N GLY A 134 17.19 6.48 17.38
CA GLY A 134 15.75 6.20 17.29
C GLY A 134 15.43 4.77 16.84
N SER A 135 16.35 4.10 16.12
CA SER A 135 16.11 2.74 15.58
C SER A 135 16.47 1.61 16.55
N LEU A 136 17.36 1.85 17.52
CA LEU A 136 17.90 0.86 18.47
C LEU A 136 17.50 1.09 19.94
N GLY A 137 16.74 2.15 20.23
CA GLY A 137 16.18 2.40 21.57
C GLY A 137 15.07 1.40 21.95
N ARG A 138 14.46 1.60 23.13
CA ARG A 138 13.32 0.80 23.64
C ARG A 138 12.08 0.81 22.72
N ASP A 139 12.07 1.65 21.68
CA ASP A 139 11.09 1.72 20.58
C ASP A 139 11.61 1.14 19.24
N SER A 140 12.47 0.11 19.27
CA SER A 140 13.09 -0.39 18.04
C SER A 140 12.04 -0.77 16.99
N ILE A 141 12.23 -0.28 15.75
CA ILE A 141 11.40 -0.61 14.58
C ILE A 141 11.30 -2.14 14.38
N VAL A 142 12.32 -2.86 14.84
CA VAL A 142 12.43 -4.31 14.93
C VAL A 142 11.42 -4.88 15.91
N TRP A 143 11.38 -4.38 17.15
CA TRP A 143 10.41 -4.79 18.17
C TRP A 143 8.98 -4.39 17.80
N TYR A 144 8.79 -3.20 17.20
CA TYR A 144 7.50 -2.81 16.65
C TYR A 144 7.04 -3.75 15.52
N ALA A 145 7.93 -4.08 14.57
CA ALA A 145 7.62 -5.03 13.49
C ALA A 145 7.28 -6.41 14.05
N LEU A 146 8.04 -6.91 15.03
CA LEU A 146 7.82 -8.21 15.67
C LEU A 146 6.50 -8.28 16.45
N SER A 147 6.24 -7.29 17.31
CA SER A 147 5.03 -7.21 18.12
C SER A 147 3.77 -7.07 17.25
N ASN A 148 3.83 -6.26 16.19
CA ASN A 148 2.72 -6.09 15.26
C ASN A 148 2.55 -7.28 14.31
N TYR A 149 3.60 -8.05 13.99
CA TYR A 149 3.51 -9.17 13.05
C TYR A 149 2.49 -10.21 13.48
N ARG A 150 2.61 -10.72 14.71
CA ARG A 150 1.72 -11.77 15.23
C ARG A 150 0.28 -11.27 15.36
N ARG A 151 0.11 -10.04 15.86
CA ARG A 151 -1.20 -9.40 16.03
C ARG A 151 -1.91 -9.22 14.69
N ARG A 152 -1.27 -8.55 13.73
CA ARG A 152 -1.85 -8.25 12.42
C ARG A 152 -2.19 -9.50 11.61
N ARG A 153 -1.36 -10.54 11.69
CA ARG A 153 -1.62 -11.81 11.00
C ARG A 153 -2.85 -12.56 11.54
N ARG A 154 -3.23 -12.31 12.80
CA ARG A 154 -4.48 -12.83 13.41
C ARG A 154 -5.68 -11.92 13.13
N GLU A 155 -5.48 -10.60 13.20
CA GLU A 155 -6.56 -9.62 13.05
C GLU A 155 -7.04 -9.49 11.60
N TYR A 156 -6.14 -9.50 10.61
CA TYR A 156 -6.55 -9.22 9.23
C TYR A 156 -7.52 -10.25 8.64
N PRO A 157 -7.36 -11.58 8.85
CA PRO A 157 -8.37 -12.53 8.40
C PRO A 157 -9.76 -12.25 9.00
N ALA A 158 -9.82 -11.91 10.29
CA ALA A 158 -11.08 -11.59 10.96
C ALA A 158 -11.70 -10.29 10.44
N LEU A 159 -10.88 -9.26 10.22
CA LEU A 159 -11.34 -7.99 9.65
C LEU A 159 -11.84 -8.15 8.22
N LEU A 160 -11.10 -8.86 7.37
CA LEU A 160 -11.46 -9.08 5.97
C LEU A 160 -12.64 -10.06 5.79
N ALA A 161 -12.95 -10.86 6.80
CA ALA A 161 -14.13 -11.73 6.82
C ALA A 161 -15.41 -11.03 7.31
N GLY A 162 -15.32 -9.76 7.74
CA GLY A 162 -16.49 -8.99 8.13
C GLY A 162 -17.32 -8.54 6.91
N GLU A 163 -18.64 -8.48 7.08
CA GLU A 163 -19.59 -8.06 6.03
C GLU A 163 -19.27 -6.66 5.45
N GLU A 164 -18.64 -5.79 6.25
CA GLU A 164 -18.22 -4.44 5.84
C GLU A 164 -17.27 -4.42 4.63
N PHE A 165 -16.52 -5.51 4.40
CA PHE A 165 -15.51 -5.58 3.35
C PHE A 165 -15.73 -6.73 2.36
N GLU A 166 -16.94 -7.29 2.31
CA GLU A 166 -17.29 -8.38 1.38
C GLU A 166 -17.13 -7.98 -0.09
N HIS A 167 -17.28 -6.69 -0.41
CA HIS A 167 -17.06 -6.15 -1.76
C HIS A 167 -15.59 -6.17 -2.19
N LEU A 168 -14.64 -6.41 -1.28
CA LEU A 168 -13.21 -6.40 -1.59
C LEU A 168 -12.77 -7.70 -2.25
N THR A 169 -12.20 -7.58 -3.44
CA THR A 169 -11.39 -8.67 -4.00
C THR A 169 -10.02 -8.70 -3.32
N VAL A 170 -9.80 -9.71 -2.47
CA VAL A 170 -8.58 -9.84 -1.66
C VAL A 170 -7.56 -10.77 -2.34
N TYR A 171 -6.35 -10.26 -2.56
CA TYR A 171 -5.18 -11.06 -2.96
C TYR A 171 -4.18 -11.15 -1.82
N ARG A 172 -3.89 -12.36 -1.35
CA ARG A 172 -2.88 -12.60 -0.31
C ARG A 172 -1.66 -13.29 -0.90
N PHE A 173 -0.49 -12.71 -0.68
CA PHE A 173 0.79 -13.27 -1.13
C PHE A 173 1.70 -13.58 0.04
N ASN A 174 2.15 -14.83 0.11
CA ASN A 174 3.06 -15.30 1.17
C ASN A 174 4.51 -15.28 0.69
N ARG A 175 4.73 -15.23 -0.64
CA ARG A 175 6.05 -15.11 -1.25
C ARG A 175 6.15 -13.89 -2.17
N PRO A 176 7.29 -13.19 -2.20
CA PRO A 176 7.50 -12.08 -3.13
C PRO A 176 7.34 -12.46 -4.60
N GLN A 177 7.71 -13.70 -4.96
CA GLN A 177 7.56 -14.20 -6.32
C GLN A 177 6.09 -14.26 -6.75
N GLU A 178 5.18 -14.68 -5.87
CA GLU A 178 3.74 -14.71 -6.14
C GLU A 178 3.21 -13.29 -6.41
N ALA A 179 3.60 -12.33 -5.57
CA ALA A 179 3.24 -10.93 -5.76
C ALA A 179 3.84 -10.36 -7.07
N SER A 180 5.09 -10.68 -7.39
CA SER A 180 5.72 -10.25 -8.64
C SER A 180 5.07 -10.88 -9.87
N HIS A 181 4.68 -12.15 -9.82
CA HIS A 181 3.96 -12.82 -10.91
C HIS A 181 2.57 -12.21 -11.11
N TRP A 182 1.82 -11.99 -10.03
CA TRP A 182 0.54 -11.30 -10.11
C TRP A 182 0.69 -9.87 -10.60
N LEU A 183 1.73 -9.16 -10.15
CA LEU A 183 2.05 -7.87 -10.71
C LEU A 183 2.23 -8.07 -12.20
N GLN A 184 3.16 -8.90 -12.69
CA GLN A 184 3.39 -9.14 -14.12
C GLN A 184 2.14 -9.55 -14.91
N SER A 185 1.21 -10.34 -14.36
CA SER A 185 -0.02 -10.69 -15.08
C SER A 185 -0.87 -9.47 -15.41
N LEU A 186 -0.83 -8.41 -14.60
CA LEU A 186 -1.45 -7.12 -14.95
C LEU A 186 -0.80 -6.42 -16.18
N LEU A 187 0.34 -6.90 -16.71
CA LEU A 187 1.11 -6.28 -17.83
C LEU A 187 0.66 -6.95 -19.13
N GLN A 188 0.13 -8.17 -19.05
CA GLN A 188 -0.36 -8.85 -20.22
C GLN A 188 -1.77 -8.29 -20.49
N PRO A 189 -1.99 -7.58 -21.61
CA PRO A 189 -3.34 -7.29 -22.04
C PRO A 189 -4.06 -8.64 -22.09
N ASN A 190 -5.26 -8.69 -21.53
CA ASN A 190 -6.06 -9.89 -21.37
C ASN A 190 -6.12 -10.69 -22.68
N THR A 191 -5.24 -11.69 -22.86
CA THR A 191 -5.33 -12.65 -23.97
C THR A 191 -6.37 -13.73 -23.66
N ALA A 192 -7.13 -13.59 -22.57
CA ALA A 192 -8.28 -14.42 -22.25
C ALA A 192 -9.58 -13.70 -22.63
N ALA A 193 -9.72 -13.44 -23.94
CA ALA A 193 -11.01 -13.24 -24.59
C ALA A 193 -10.93 -13.98 -25.94
N ARG A 194 -11.02 -15.31 -25.87
CA ARG A 194 -11.45 -16.25 -26.92
C ARG A 194 -11.08 -17.67 -26.49
N GLN A 195 -12.05 -18.38 -25.92
CA GLN A 195 -12.64 -19.59 -26.51
C GLN A 195 -13.86 -19.99 -25.69
#